data_AF-A0A7W7K4S8-F1
#
_entry.id   AF-A0A7W7K4S8-F1
#
_cell.length_a   1.000
_cell.length_b   1.000
_cell.length_c   1.000
_cell.angle_alpha   90.00
_cell.angle_beta   90.00
_cell.angle_gamma   90.00
#
_symmetry.space_group_name_H-M   'P 1'
#
loop_
_entity.id
_entity.type
_entity.pdbx_description
1 polymer ?
#
loop_
_entity_poly.entity_id
_entity_poly.type
_entity_poly.pdbx_seq_one_letter_code
_entity_poly.pdbx_strand_id
1 'polypeptide(L)'
;MGFVRKEWAFSLVVGALAILLLYALVLSDRYWVAASRPTVDALADVKVPPELGDMISAIDDYGVHIERVPSKVEQYIAIKRAQYAQYGVGRGVASHANMSAPRLGYSVRETTFLGMPFWYTAEYGHVLYFSSDWGVVAAPLNDLGFAALDKANGRDMRATSMIPWWSHLWGWLFLAGLGLAIWLWHRRTVRWRVENGLI
;
A
#
# COMPACT_ATOMS: atom_id res chain seq x y z
N MET A 1 0.77 2.21 47.20
CA MET A 1 1.36 2.87 46.01
C MET A 1 1.71 1.88 44.88
N GLY A 2 0.80 0.96 44.48
CA GLY A 2 1.04 -0.03 43.42
C GLY A 2 0.22 0.16 42.14
N PHE A 3 -0.74 1.08 42.12
CA PHE A 3 -1.73 1.22 41.05
C PHE A 3 -1.21 1.91 39.78
N VAL A 4 -0.24 2.81 39.89
CA VAL A 4 0.26 3.61 38.74
C VAL A 4 1.06 2.76 37.73
N ARG A 5 1.68 1.66 38.18
CA ARG A 5 2.53 0.80 37.33
C ARG A 5 1.77 -0.23 36.49
N LYS A 6 0.44 -0.31 36.56
CA LYS A 6 -0.34 -1.33 35.80
C LYS A 6 -1.14 -0.77 34.62
N GLU A 7 -1.29 0.56 34.53
CA GLU A 7 -2.08 1.20 33.47
C GLU A 7 -1.26 1.58 32.23
N TRP A 8 0.06 1.72 32.38
CA TRP A 8 0.94 2.14 31.28
C TRP A 8 0.89 1.18 30.09
N ALA A 9 0.81 -0.13 30.31
CA ALA A 9 0.78 -1.12 29.24
C ALA A 9 -0.46 -0.96 28.33
N PHE A 10 -1.64 -0.76 28.92
CA PHE A 10 -2.86 -0.49 28.14
C PHE A 10 -2.74 0.84 27.40
N SER A 11 -2.33 1.90 28.09
CA SER A 11 -2.16 3.22 27.48
C SER A 11 -1.13 3.23 26.35
N LEU A 12 -0.04 2.46 26.48
CA LEU A 12 0.96 2.31 25.42
C LEU A 12 0.39 1.58 24.20
N VAL A 13 -0.32 0.46 24.40
CA VAL A 13 -0.93 -0.28 23.29
C VAL A 13 -1.95 0.60 22.57
N VAL A 14 -2.83 1.28 23.31
CA VAL A 14 -3.81 2.19 22.72
C VAL A 14 -3.14 3.37 22.02
N GLY A 15 -2.11 3.96 22.61
CA GLY A 15 -1.34 5.04 22.01
C GLY A 15 -0.66 4.61 20.71
N ALA A 16 -0.03 3.43 20.68
CA ALA A 16 0.59 2.88 19.48
C ALA A 16 -0.43 2.61 18.37
N LEU A 17 -1.60 2.04 18.71
CA LEU A 17 -2.69 1.82 17.76
C LEU A 17 -3.22 3.14 17.21
N ALA A 18 -3.37 4.17 18.05
CA ALA A 18 -3.82 5.48 17.62
C ALA A 18 -2.83 6.13 16.65
N ILE A 19 -1.53 6.04 16.92
CA ILE A 19 -0.48 6.55 16.02
C ILE A 19 -0.50 5.79 14.69
N LEU A 20 -0.58 4.46 14.72
CA LEU A 20 -0.62 3.63 13.52
C LEU A 20 -1.86 3.94 12.67
N LEU A 21 -3.01 4.10 13.32
CA LEU A 21 -4.24 4.50 12.65
C LEU A 21 -4.10 5.89 12.05
N LEU A 22 -3.61 6.89 12.80
CA LEU A 22 -3.37 8.24 12.27
C LEU A 22 -2.44 8.22 11.06
N TYR A 23 -1.37 7.43 11.10
CA TYR A 23 -0.47 7.24 9.96
C TYR A 23 -1.23 6.71 8.74
N ALA A 24 -2.01 5.62 8.89
CA ALA A 24 -2.82 5.05 7.81
C ALA A 24 -3.90 6.03 7.30
N LEU A 25 -4.47 6.83 8.21
CA LEU A 25 -5.51 7.80 7.90
C LEU A 25 -4.98 9.06 7.23
N VAL A 26 -3.70 9.38 7.34
CA VAL A 26 -3.14 10.61 6.75
C VAL A 26 -2.29 10.28 5.52
N LEU A 27 -1.41 9.30 5.62
CA LEU A 27 -0.36 9.06 4.64
C LEU A 27 -0.70 7.96 3.64
N SER A 28 -1.62 7.04 3.96
CA SER A 28 -2.00 6.00 3.00
C SER A 28 -2.95 6.53 1.92
N ASP A 29 -2.68 6.11 0.69
CA ASP A 29 -3.50 6.20 -0.51
C ASP A 29 -4.64 5.16 -0.55
N ARG A 30 -4.77 4.32 0.48
CA ARG A 30 -5.78 3.25 0.57
C ARG A 30 -7.16 3.75 1.01
N TYR A 31 -8.19 3.02 0.60
CA TYR A 31 -9.57 3.29 0.95
C TYR A 31 -9.85 3.10 2.45
N TRP A 32 -10.79 3.88 2.97
CA TRP A 32 -11.23 3.80 4.36
C TRP A 32 -12.24 2.67 4.58
N VAL A 33 -13.11 2.48 3.60
CA VAL A 33 -14.11 1.42 3.60
C VAL A 33 -13.47 0.10 3.19
N ALA A 34 -14.11 -1.01 3.58
CA ALA A 34 -13.74 -2.32 3.11
C ALA A 34 -13.91 -2.36 1.59
N ALA A 35 -12.79 -2.37 0.88
CA ALA A 35 -12.76 -2.33 -0.57
C ALA A 35 -11.58 -3.12 -1.10
N SER A 36 -11.70 -3.56 -2.35
CA SER A 36 -10.61 -4.18 -3.09
C SER A 36 -10.08 -3.18 -4.11
N ARG A 37 -8.76 -3.03 -4.19
CA ARG A 37 -8.09 -2.15 -5.16
C ARG A 37 -7.06 -2.92 -5.99
N PRO A 38 -6.96 -2.67 -7.30
CA PRO A 38 -5.86 -3.19 -8.09
C PRO A 38 -4.57 -2.49 -7.70
N THR A 39 -3.48 -3.23 -7.58
CA THR A 39 -2.15 -2.68 -7.33
C THR A 39 -1.07 -3.59 -7.92
N VAL A 40 0.14 -3.05 -8.07
CA VAL A 40 1.30 -3.79 -8.54
C VAL A 40 2.38 -3.67 -7.49
N ASP A 41 2.70 -4.80 -6.87
CA ASP A 41 3.78 -4.88 -5.91
C ASP A 41 5.11 -4.96 -6.65
N ALA A 42 6.03 -4.04 -6.33
CA ALA A 42 7.36 -3.99 -6.89
C ALA A 42 8.15 -5.24 -6.47
N LEU A 43 8.68 -6.00 -7.44
CA LEU A 43 9.49 -7.18 -7.17
C LEU A 43 10.98 -6.92 -7.44
N ALA A 44 11.30 -6.43 -8.64
CA ALA A 44 12.68 -6.22 -9.05
C ALA A 44 12.81 -5.12 -10.10
N ASP A 45 13.91 -4.37 -10.02
CA ASP A 45 14.38 -3.58 -11.16
C ASP A 45 14.87 -4.54 -12.26
N VAL A 46 14.46 -4.27 -13.50
CA VAL A 46 14.83 -5.09 -14.65
C VAL A 46 15.52 -4.25 -15.71
N LYS A 47 16.53 -4.84 -16.35
CA LYS A 47 17.04 -4.34 -17.62
C LYS A 47 16.10 -4.80 -18.71
N VAL A 48 15.48 -3.86 -19.40
CA VAL A 48 14.64 -4.17 -20.56
C VAL A 48 15.55 -4.29 -21.78
N PRO A 49 15.59 -5.47 -22.46
CA PRO A 49 16.35 -5.62 -23.68
C PRO A 49 15.79 -4.72 -24.79
N PRO A 50 16.59 -4.33 -25.79
CA PRO A 50 16.13 -3.52 -26.92
C PRO A 50 14.96 -4.17 -27.68
N GLU A 51 14.92 -5.50 -27.74
CA GLU A 51 13.85 -6.31 -28.33
C GLU A 51 12.48 -6.09 -27.63
N LEU A 52 12.49 -5.67 -26.37
CA LEU A 52 11.32 -5.29 -25.58
C LEU A 52 11.15 -3.76 -25.46
N GLY A 53 12.02 -2.97 -26.10
CA GLY A 53 11.99 -1.51 -26.06
C GLY A 53 10.74 -0.93 -26.72
N ASP A 54 10.38 -1.43 -27.91
CA ASP A 54 9.11 -1.11 -28.58
C ASP A 54 7.89 -1.59 -27.76
N MET A 55 8.09 -2.64 -26.96
CA MET A 55 7.08 -3.11 -26.03
C MET A 55 6.80 -2.11 -24.92
N ILE A 56 7.74 -1.26 -24.48
CA ILE A 56 7.44 -0.23 -23.46
C ILE A 56 6.44 0.79 -23.99
N SER A 57 6.62 1.25 -25.23
CA SER A 57 5.64 2.12 -25.91
C SER A 57 4.30 1.39 -26.07
N ALA A 58 4.33 0.10 -26.44
CA ALA A 58 3.12 -0.71 -26.53
C ALA A 58 2.45 -0.98 -25.17
N ILE A 59 3.21 -0.98 -24.06
CA ILE A 59 2.66 -1.08 -22.70
C ILE A 59 1.88 0.18 -22.36
N ASP A 60 2.34 1.35 -22.80
CA ASP A 60 1.58 2.59 -22.62
C ASP A 60 0.30 2.62 -23.47
N ASP A 61 0.32 2.02 -24.67
CA ASP A 61 -0.86 1.99 -25.56
C ASP A 61 -1.88 0.89 -25.23
N TYR A 62 -1.42 -0.28 -24.75
CA TYR A 62 -2.24 -1.48 -24.58
C TYR A 62 -2.19 -2.09 -23.18
N GLY A 63 -1.42 -1.50 -22.26
CA GLY A 63 -1.31 -1.98 -20.89
C GLY A 63 -2.57 -1.72 -20.06
N VAL A 64 -2.61 -2.34 -18.89
CA VAL A 64 -3.62 -2.07 -17.88
C VAL A 64 -3.21 -0.80 -17.14
N HIS A 65 -3.98 0.27 -17.32
CA HIS A 65 -3.78 1.53 -16.61
C HIS A 65 -4.48 1.48 -15.26
N ILE A 66 -3.69 1.45 -14.19
CA ILE A 66 -4.15 1.58 -12.81
C ILE A 66 -3.98 3.05 -12.43
N GLU A 67 -5.10 3.77 -12.36
CA GLU A 67 -5.10 5.17 -11.98
C GLU A 67 -4.53 5.35 -10.57
N ARG A 68 -3.64 6.34 -10.41
CA ARG A 68 -3.11 6.68 -9.09
C ARG A 68 -4.20 7.34 -8.27
N VAL A 69 -4.55 6.72 -7.15
CA VAL A 69 -5.38 7.38 -6.14
C VAL A 69 -4.48 8.31 -5.32
N PRO A 70 -4.70 9.64 -5.33
CA PRO A 70 -3.88 10.55 -4.55
C PRO A 70 -4.08 10.30 -3.05
N SER A 71 -3.00 10.42 -2.28
CA SER A 71 -3.08 10.31 -0.82
C SER A 71 -3.98 11.40 -0.23
N LYS A 72 -4.44 11.20 1.01
CA LYS A 72 -5.37 12.16 1.65
C LYS A 72 -4.71 13.52 1.89
N VAL A 73 -3.40 13.52 2.18
CA VAL A 73 -2.59 14.75 2.24
C VAL A 73 -2.50 15.41 0.87
N GLU A 74 -2.27 14.66 -0.21
CA GLU A 74 -2.24 15.20 -1.56
C GLU A 74 -3.58 15.80 -1.97
N GLN A 75 -4.69 15.13 -1.65
CA GLN A 75 -6.04 15.66 -1.87
C GLN A 75 -6.26 16.96 -1.08
N TYR A 76 -5.86 17.01 0.19
CA TYR A 76 -5.96 18.22 1.00
C TYR A 76 -5.12 19.37 0.43
N ILE A 77 -3.87 19.11 0.03
CA ILE A 77 -3.00 20.10 -0.61
C ILE A 77 -3.60 20.56 -1.93
N ALA A 78 -4.17 19.65 -2.74
CA ALA A 78 -4.81 19.98 -4.00
C ALA A 78 -6.04 20.90 -3.80
N ILE A 79 -6.86 20.63 -2.78
CA ILE A 79 -8.00 21.48 -2.39
C ILE A 79 -7.49 22.86 -1.96
N LYS A 80 -6.46 22.92 -1.11
CA LYS A 80 -5.86 24.20 -0.69
C LYS A 80 -5.26 24.97 -1.86
N ARG A 81 -4.51 24.31 -2.75
CA ARG A 81 -3.99 24.94 -3.97
C ARG A 81 -5.11 25.43 -4.88
N ALA A 82 -6.20 24.68 -5.03
CA ALA A 82 -7.36 25.14 -5.80
C ALA A 82 -8.02 26.38 -5.18
N GLN A 83 -8.07 26.45 -3.84
CA GLN A 83 -8.51 27.64 -3.12
C GLN A 83 -7.59 28.84 -3.39
N TYR A 84 -6.26 28.63 -3.43
CA TYR A 84 -5.28 29.67 -3.72
C TYR A 84 -5.02 29.91 -5.22
N ALA A 85 -5.60 29.11 -6.12
CA ALA A 85 -5.47 29.30 -7.57
C ALA A 85 -6.07 30.64 -8.02
N GLN A 86 -7.00 31.20 -7.21
CA GLN A 86 -7.51 32.57 -7.34
C GLN A 86 -6.42 33.65 -7.23
N TYR A 87 -5.25 33.32 -6.64
CA TYR A 87 -4.07 34.20 -6.52
C TYR A 87 -2.96 33.88 -7.53
N GLY A 88 -3.27 33.11 -8.59
CA GLY A 88 -2.32 32.82 -9.68
C GLY A 88 -1.37 31.65 -9.42
N VAL A 89 -1.58 30.85 -8.37
CA VAL A 89 -0.82 29.61 -8.13
C VAL A 89 -1.41 28.49 -8.99
N GLY A 90 -0.76 28.17 -10.11
CA GLY A 90 -1.20 27.14 -11.05
C GLY A 90 -1.18 25.72 -10.46
N ARG A 91 -2.04 24.84 -10.98
CA ARG A 91 -1.96 23.38 -10.71
C ARG A 91 -0.76 22.80 -11.45
N GLY A 92 0.05 22.00 -10.77
CA GLY A 92 1.04 21.15 -11.45
C GLY A 92 0.30 20.14 -12.34
N VAL A 93 0.63 20.10 -13.62
CA VAL A 93 0.06 19.13 -14.57
C VAL A 93 0.84 17.83 -14.45
N ALA A 94 0.15 16.70 -14.33
CA ALA A 94 0.79 15.39 -14.31
C ALA A 94 1.53 15.16 -15.65
N SER A 95 2.78 14.73 -15.59
CA SER A 95 3.67 14.67 -16.75
C SER A 95 4.28 13.29 -16.92
N HIS A 96 4.52 12.91 -18.17
CA HIS A 96 5.28 11.72 -18.53
C HIS A 96 6.78 11.92 -18.25
N ALA A 97 7.22 13.15 -17.99
CA ALA A 97 8.61 13.47 -17.64
C ALA A 97 9.08 12.77 -16.34
N ASN A 98 8.15 12.35 -15.47
CA ASN A 98 8.45 11.67 -14.21
C ASN A 98 8.17 10.15 -14.26
N MET A 99 8.15 9.55 -15.46
CA MET A 99 8.00 8.09 -15.59
C MET A 99 9.20 7.37 -14.99
N SER A 100 8.93 6.37 -14.15
CA SER A 100 9.96 5.47 -13.66
C SER A 100 10.43 4.51 -14.74
N ALA A 101 11.66 3.99 -14.58
CA ALA A 101 12.14 2.91 -15.43
C ALA A 101 11.22 1.67 -15.28
N PRO A 102 11.05 0.87 -16.35
CA PRO A 102 10.25 -0.35 -16.26
C PRO A 102 10.80 -1.32 -15.21
N ARG A 103 9.87 -1.91 -14.47
CA ARG A 103 10.13 -2.82 -13.35
C ARG A 103 9.30 -4.07 -13.49
N LEU A 104 9.80 -5.16 -12.94
CA LEU A 104 9.00 -6.36 -12.76
C LEU A 104 8.21 -6.22 -11.46
N GLY A 105 6.91 -6.44 -11.56
CA GLY A 105 6.00 -6.42 -10.43
C GLY A 105 5.06 -7.62 -10.42
N TYR A 106 4.28 -7.72 -9.36
CA TYR A 106 3.22 -8.72 -9.23
C TYR A 106 1.88 -8.00 -9.10
N SER A 107 1.01 -8.23 -10.08
CA SER A 107 -0.32 -7.65 -10.11
C SER A 107 -1.24 -8.39 -9.14
N VAL A 108 -1.73 -7.66 -8.15
CA VAL A 108 -2.61 -8.16 -7.10
C VAL A 108 -3.79 -7.24 -6.90
N ARG A 109 -4.87 -7.84 -6.40
CA ARG A 109 -6.01 -7.14 -5.88
C ARG A 109 -5.94 -7.14 -4.37
N GLU A 110 -5.61 -5.99 -3.81
CA GLU A 110 -5.42 -5.76 -2.37
C GLU A 110 -6.75 -5.42 -1.71
N THR A 111 -7.11 -6.15 -0.65
CA THR A 111 -8.24 -5.85 0.23
C THR A 111 -7.79 -4.92 1.35
N THR A 112 -8.43 -3.76 1.41
CA THR A 112 -8.09 -2.69 2.36
C THR A 112 -9.27 -2.35 3.27
N PHE A 113 -8.97 -1.97 4.51
CA PHE A 113 -9.94 -1.41 5.46
C PHE A 113 -9.25 -0.39 6.37
N LEU A 114 -9.89 0.74 6.68
CA LEU A 114 -9.30 1.83 7.47
C LEU A 114 -7.93 2.33 6.94
N GLY A 115 -7.71 2.28 5.63
CA GLY A 115 -6.43 2.66 5.02
C GLY A 115 -5.31 1.65 5.25
N MET A 116 -5.60 0.44 5.72
CA MET A 116 -4.63 -0.63 5.99
C MET A 116 -4.87 -1.83 5.06
N PRO A 117 -3.80 -2.51 4.62
CA PRO A 117 -3.88 -3.73 3.81
C PRO A 117 -4.07 -4.97 4.69
N PHE A 118 -4.96 -5.87 4.30
CA PHE A 118 -5.26 -7.10 5.06
C PHE A 118 -5.00 -8.37 4.26
N TRP A 119 -5.45 -8.40 3.03
CA TRP A 119 -5.36 -9.57 2.19
C TRP A 119 -5.10 -9.15 0.76
N TYR A 120 -4.62 -10.08 -0.06
CA TYR A 120 -4.54 -9.88 -1.49
C TYR A 120 -4.89 -11.15 -2.24
N THR A 121 -5.29 -10.97 -3.49
CA THR A 121 -5.49 -12.06 -4.45
C THR A 121 -4.70 -11.76 -5.71
N ALA A 122 -4.06 -12.78 -6.30
CA ALA A 122 -3.37 -12.59 -7.57
C ALA A 122 -4.39 -12.26 -8.66
N GLU A 123 -4.13 -11.22 -9.46
CA GLU A 123 -5.03 -10.82 -10.54
C GLU A 123 -4.45 -11.25 -11.90
N TYR A 124 -3.32 -10.67 -12.29
CA TYR A 124 -2.62 -11.03 -13.55
C TYR A 124 -1.27 -11.72 -13.32
N GLY A 125 -0.83 -11.89 -12.07
CA GLY A 125 0.46 -12.49 -11.75
C GLY A 125 1.62 -11.55 -12.04
N HIS A 126 2.71 -12.05 -12.62
CA HIS A 126 3.89 -11.26 -12.95
C HIS A 126 3.65 -10.31 -14.13
N VAL A 127 3.95 -9.03 -13.93
CA VAL A 127 3.71 -7.97 -14.91
C VAL A 127 4.96 -7.09 -15.06
N LEU A 128 5.22 -6.59 -16.27
CA LEU A 128 6.13 -5.47 -16.45
C LEU A 128 5.33 -4.18 -16.24
N TYR A 129 5.82 -3.27 -15.42
CA TYR A 129 5.12 -2.03 -15.13
C TYR A 129 6.07 -0.84 -15.06
N PHE A 130 5.52 0.34 -15.29
CA PHE A 130 6.17 1.60 -14.91
C PHE A 130 5.16 2.47 -14.16
N SER A 131 5.65 3.42 -13.40
CA SER A 131 4.84 4.37 -12.65
C SER A 131 5.05 5.77 -13.20
N SER A 132 3.98 6.52 -13.41
CA SER A 132 4.00 7.93 -13.76
C SER A 132 3.21 8.75 -12.75
N ASP A 133 3.13 10.06 -12.97
CA ASP A 133 2.29 10.93 -12.14
C ASP A 133 0.80 10.55 -12.21
N TRP A 134 0.38 9.89 -13.29
CA TRP A 134 -1.02 9.49 -13.57
C TRP A 134 -1.41 8.16 -12.94
N GLY A 135 -0.45 7.27 -12.70
CA GLY A 135 -0.79 5.90 -12.40
C GLY A 135 0.35 4.93 -12.57
N VAL A 136 0.00 3.67 -12.40
CA VAL A 136 0.83 2.54 -12.78
C VAL A 136 0.26 1.97 -14.07
N VAL A 137 1.10 1.79 -15.08
CA VAL A 137 0.73 1.05 -16.28
C VAL A 137 1.44 -0.28 -16.22
N ALA A 138 0.69 -1.37 -16.35
CA ALA A 138 1.19 -2.72 -16.20
C ALA A 138 0.76 -3.59 -17.37
N ALA A 139 1.69 -4.39 -17.90
CA ALA A 139 1.38 -5.39 -18.91
C ALA A 139 1.74 -6.79 -18.43
N PRO A 140 0.80 -7.75 -18.54
CA PRO A 140 1.10 -9.15 -18.30
C PRO A 140 2.09 -9.65 -19.36
N LEU A 141 3.08 -10.41 -18.89
CA LEU A 141 4.08 -11.00 -19.75
C LEU A 141 3.69 -12.44 -20.08
N ASN A 142 3.84 -12.83 -21.34
CA ASN A 142 3.77 -14.24 -21.74
C ASN A 142 5.14 -14.93 -21.52
N ASP A 143 5.22 -16.24 -21.74
CA ASP A 143 6.47 -17.00 -21.54
C ASP A 143 7.61 -16.51 -22.44
N LEU A 144 7.31 -15.99 -23.64
CA LEU A 144 8.30 -15.39 -24.52
C LEU A 144 8.88 -14.09 -23.92
N GLY A 145 8.03 -13.25 -23.34
CA GLY A 145 8.44 -12.03 -22.64
C GLY A 145 9.30 -12.34 -21.42
N PHE A 146 8.97 -13.38 -20.66
CA PHE A 146 9.83 -13.85 -19.56
C PHE A 146 11.17 -14.36 -20.07
N ALA A 147 11.19 -15.20 -21.11
CA ALA A 147 12.45 -15.71 -21.68
C ALA A 147 13.37 -14.57 -22.15
N ALA A 148 12.80 -13.53 -22.77
CA ALA A 148 13.54 -12.35 -23.18
C ALA A 148 14.09 -11.55 -21.98
N LEU A 149 13.29 -11.37 -20.93
CA LEU A 149 13.74 -10.72 -19.68
C LEU A 149 14.83 -11.52 -18.97
N ASP A 150 14.66 -12.83 -18.85
CA ASP A 150 15.61 -13.73 -18.20
C ASP A 150 16.95 -13.71 -18.94
N LYS A 151 16.92 -13.74 -20.28
CA LYS A 151 18.10 -13.60 -21.13
C LYS A 151 18.78 -12.24 -20.95
N ALA A 152 18.02 -11.15 -20.91
CA ALA A 152 18.56 -9.80 -20.78
C ALA A 152 19.21 -9.54 -19.41
N ASN A 153 18.72 -10.20 -18.38
CA ASN A 153 19.19 -10.00 -17.02
C ASN A 153 20.10 -11.13 -16.50
N GLY A 154 20.28 -12.20 -17.27
CA GLY A 154 21.18 -13.31 -16.97
C GLY A 154 20.73 -14.19 -15.80
N ARG A 155 19.45 -14.14 -15.41
CA ARG A 155 18.88 -14.93 -14.31
C ARG A 155 17.39 -15.14 -14.52
N ASP A 156 16.85 -16.21 -13.95
CA ASP A 156 15.40 -16.41 -13.88
C ASP A 156 14.78 -15.37 -12.93
N MET A 157 13.98 -14.48 -13.49
CA MET A 157 13.33 -13.41 -12.75
C MET A 157 12.16 -13.91 -11.90
N ARG A 158 11.49 -14.98 -12.33
CA ARG A 158 10.34 -15.57 -11.62
C ARG A 158 10.80 -16.32 -10.36
N ALA A 159 11.96 -16.98 -10.42
CA ALA A 159 12.50 -17.72 -9.28
C ALA A 159 12.83 -16.83 -8.06
N THR A 160 13.20 -15.56 -8.29
CA THR A 160 13.56 -14.63 -7.22
C THR A 160 12.39 -13.82 -6.65
N SER A 161 11.23 -13.89 -7.29
CA SER A 161 10.06 -13.11 -6.88
C SER A 161 9.20 -13.86 -5.88
N MET A 162 9.37 -13.54 -4.59
CA MET A 162 8.35 -13.84 -3.59
C MET A 162 7.38 -12.67 -3.51
N ILE A 163 6.08 -12.99 -3.48
CA ILE A 163 5.05 -11.97 -3.25
C ILE A 163 5.33 -11.34 -1.88
N PRO A 164 5.43 -9.99 -1.77
CA PRO A 164 5.85 -9.34 -0.55
C PRO A 164 4.71 -9.30 0.48
N TRP A 165 4.30 -10.47 0.98
CA TRP A 165 3.24 -10.63 1.98
C TRP A 165 3.46 -9.79 3.25
N TRP A 166 4.71 -9.40 3.51
CA TRP A 166 5.12 -8.47 4.56
C TRP A 166 4.41 -7.12 4.49
N SER A 167 4.02 -6.65 3.29
CA SER A 167 3.29 -5.39 3.12
C SER A 167 1.92 -5.41 3.82
N HIS A 168 1.36 -6.60 4.04
CA HIS A 168 0.05 -6.83 4.66
C HIS A 168 0.15 -7.10 6.17
N LEU A 169 1.35 -7.35 6.69
CA LEU A 169 1.56 -7.67 8.11
C LEU A 169 1.04 -6.55 9.03
N TRP A 170 1.18 -5.29 8.65
CA TRP A 170 0.81 -4.17 9.49
C TRP A 170 -0.69 -4.06 9.74
N GLY A 171 -1.55 -4.42 8.76
CA GLY A 171 -2.99 -4.49 8.98
C GLY A 171 -3.36 -5.57 10.00
N TRP A 172 -2.73 -6.75 9.89
CA TRP A 172 -2.91 -7.83 10.87
C TRP A 172 -2.38 -7.46 12.26
N LEU A 173 -1.23 -6.79 12.34
CA LEU A 173 -0.68 -6.29 13.60
C LEU A 173 -1.62 -5.28 14.27
N PHE A 174 -2.29 -4.42 13.49
CA PHE A 174 -3.31 -3.52 14.02
C PHE A 174 -4.48 -4.30 14.64
N LEU A 175 -5.02 -5.32 13.96
CA LEU A 175 -6.09 -6.14 14.52
C LEU A 175 -5.66 -6.92 15.76
N ALA A 176 -4.45 -7.48 15.75
CA ALA A 176 -3.88 -8.17 16.90
C ALA A 176 -3.72 -7.21 18.09
N GLY A 177 -3.21 -6.00 17.84
CA GLY A 177 -3.08 -4.97 18.86
C GLY A 177 -4.43 -4.49 19.39
N LEU A 178 -5.44 -4.32 18.52
CA LEU A 178 -6.80 -3.99 18.92
C LEU A 178 -7.41 -5.08 19.80
N GLY A 179 -7.23 -6.35 19.42
CA GLY A 179 -7.63 -7.49 20.25
C GLY A 179 -6.95 -7.49 21.62
N LEU A 180 -5.64 -7.22 21.66
CA LEU A 180 -4.88 -7.07 22.90
C LEU A 180 -5.42 -5.91 23.77
N ALA A 181 -5.72 -4.76 23.16
CA ALA A 181 -6.28 -3.60 23.85
C ALA A 181 -7.65 -3.93 24.46
N ILE A 182 -8.55 -4.57 23.71
CA ILE A 182 -9.86 -5.01 24.18
C ILE A 182 -9.71 -6.00 25.34
N TRP A 183 -8.78 -6.96 25.24
CA TRP A 183 -8.52 -7.92 26.30
C TRP A 183 -7.98 -7.28 27.58
N LEU A 184 -7.04 -6.34 27.47
CA LEU A 184 -6.51 -5.58 28.60
C LEU A 184 -7.60 -4.72 29.24
N TRP A 185 -8.44 -4.07 28.43
CA TRP A 185 -9.60 -3.31 28.90
C TRP A 185 -10.58 -4.21 29.65
N HIS A 186 -10.93 -5.38 29.10
CA HIS A 186 -11.80 -6.34 29.77
C HIS A 186 -11.23 -6.79 31.13
N ARG A 187 -9.94 -7.16 31.19
CA ARG A 187 -9.28 -7.52 32.46
C ARG A 187 -9.31 -6.37 33.48
N ARG A 188 -9.14 -5.13 33.02
CA ARG A 188 -9.22 -3.94 33.88
C ARG A 188 -10.63 -3.77 34.43
N THR A 189 -11.65 -3.85 33.58
CA THR A 189 -13.06 -3.71 33.97
C THR A 189 -13.46 -4.78 34.98
N VAL A 190 -13.08 -6.04 34.76
CA VAL A 190 -13.37 -7.12 35.72
C VAL A 190 -12.73 -6.85 37.08
N ARG A 191 -11.45 -6.48 37.13
CA ARG A 191 -10.78 -6.15 38.41
C ARG A 191 -11.45 -4.98 39.12
N TRP A 192 -11.77 -3.91 38.38
CA TRP A 192 -12.48 -2.76 38.92
C TRP A 192 -13.85 -3.15 39.50
N ARG A 193 -14.60 -4.04 38.84
CA ARG A 193 -15.89 -4.51 39.36
C ARG A 193 -15.75 -5.30 40.67
N VAL A 194 -14.76 -6.18 40.77
CA VAL A 194 -14.45 -6.93 42.00
C VAL A 194 -14.04 -6.00 43.14
N GLU A 195 -13.20 -5.01 42.86
CA GLU A 195 -12.75 -4.02 43.86
C GLU A 195 -13.90 -3.14 44.39
N ASN A 196 -14.95 -2.93 43.59
CA ASN A 196 -16.14 -2.15 43.98
C ASN A 196 -17.31 -3.01 44.48
N GLY A 197 -17.12 -4.32 44.67
CA GLY A 197 -18.17 -5.22 45.18
C GLY A 197 -19.37 -5.38 44.25
N LEU A 198 -19.19 -5.14 42.94
CA LEU A 198 -20.24 -5.31 41.93
C LEU A 198 -20.38 -6.77 41.48
N ILE A 199 -19.36 -7.60 41.75
CA ILE A 199 -19.29 -9.06 41.51
C ILE A 199 -18.41 -9.67 42.60
#